data_AF-A0A2P5C3U6-F1
#
_entry.id   AF-A0A2P5C3U6-F1
#
_cell.length_a   1.000
_cell.length_b   1.000
_cell.length_c   1.000
_cell.angle_alpha   90.00
_cell.angle_beta   90.00
_cell.angle_gamma   90.00
#
_symmetry.space_group_name_H-M   'P 1'
#
loop_
_entity.id
_entity.type
_entity.pdbx_description
1 polymer ?
#
loop_
_entity_poly.entity_id
_entity_poly.type
_entity_poly.pdbx_seq_one_letter_code
_entity_poly.pdbx_strand_id
1 'polypeptide(L)'
;RKRKGNVKEISHPKNEDISEEITTLLKEVVDVTEQITSEKLQVPNNIENKEISISYVSLGKEWNRDKVIVDNVFAYVVAVDIINESEDLEPKSINECRRRNG
;
A
#
# COMPACT_ATOMS: atom_id res chain seq x y z
N ARG A 1 -21.54 46.48 -46.08
CA ARG A 1 -20.57 45.78 -45.20
C ARG A 1 -21.22 44.48 -44.70
N LYS A 2 -20.92 43.31 -45.29
CA LYS A 2 -21.29 41.99 -44.74
C LYS A 2 -20.02 41.15 -44.64
N ARG A 3 -19.68 40.70 -43.43
CA ARG A 3 -18.52 39.82 -43.18
C ARG A 3 -19.00 38.37 -43.32
N LYS A 4 -18.38 37.59 -44.22
CA LYS A 4 -18.45 36.12 -44.25
C LYS A 4 -17.54 35.60 -43.14
N GLY A 5 -18.10 34.89 -42.16
CA GLY A 5 -17.32 34.14 -41.18
C GLY A 5 -16.82 32.84 -41.80
N ASN A 6 -15.55 32.51 -41.56
CA ASN A 6 -14.91 31.26 -41.98
C ASN A 6 -14.64 30.45 -40.70
N VAL A 7 -15.23 29.26 -40.57
CA VAL A 7 -15.02 28.37 -39.42
C VAL A 7 -13.83 27.48 -39.77
N LYS A 8 -12.74 27.56 -38.99
CA LYS A 8 -11.63 26.61 -39.10
C LYS A 8 -12.02 25.32 -38.37
N GLU A 9 -12.00 24.23 -39.11
CA GLU A 9 -12.19 22.87 -38.61
C GLU A 9 -10.94 22.46 -37.79
N ILE A 10 -11.13 22.01 -36.55
CA ILE A 10 -10.05 21.57 -35.66
C ILE A 10 -9.92 20.05 -35.83
N SER A 11 -8.85 19.60 -36.49
CA SER A 11 -8.53 18.17 -36.65
C SER A 11 -8.26 17.50 -35.30
N HIS A 12 -9.02 16.46 -34.97
CA HIS A 12 -8.79 15.64 -33.78
C HIS A 12 -7.66 14.61 -34.07
N PRO A 13 -6.71 14.37 -33.14
CA PRO A 13 -5.70 13.33 -33.33
C PRO A 13 -6.37 11.94 -33.40
N LYS A 14 -5.85 11.08 -34.29
CA LYS A 14 -6.42 9.77 -34.57
C LYS A 14 -6.08 8.79 -33.44
N ASN A 15 -7.06 7.99 -33.03
CA ASN A 15 -6.96 7.04 -31.91
C ASN A 15 -5.90 5.93 -32.08
N GLU A 16 -5.29 5.80 -33.26
CA GLU A 16 -4.25 4.80 -33.54
C GLU A 16 -2.90 5.14 -32.88
N ASP A 17 -2.50 6.42 -32.82
CA ASP A 17 -1.23 6.83 -32.21
C ASP A 17 -1.16 6.51 -30.71
N ILE A 18 -2.30 6.59 -30.02
CA ILE A 18 -2.39 6.32 -28.58
C ILE A 18 -2.17 4.82 -28.28
N SER A 19 -2.57 3.95 -29.21
CA SER A 19 -2.50 2.50 -29.00
C SER A 19 -1.06 1.96 -29.06
N GLU A 20 -0.22 2.55 -29.91
CA GLU A 20 1.19 2.17 -30.03
C GLU A 20 2.01 2.64 -28.83
N GLU A 21 1.71 3.83 -28.31
CA GLU A 21 2.35 4.38 -27.12
C GLU A 21 2.06 3.52 -25.87
N ILE A 22 0.81 3.13 -25.67
CA ILE A 22 0.41 2.22 -24.56
C ILE A 22 1.11 0.88 -24.69
N THR A 23 1.18 0.32 -25.90
CA THR A 23 1.80 -0.99 -26.13
C THR A 23 3.31 -0.96 -25.83
N THR A 24 3.96 0.16 -26.11
CA THR A 24 5.39 0.36 -25.87
C THR A 24 5.68 0.50 -24.38
N LEU A 25 4.86 1.29 -23.66
CA LEU A 25 4.96 1.43 -22.20
C LEU A 25 4.74 0.09 -21.46
N LEU A 26 3.80 -0.74 -21.93
CA LEU A 26 3.54 -2.05 -21.33
C LEU A 26 4.71 -3.01 -21.49
N LYS A 27 5.40 -3.00 -22.64
CA LYS A 27 6.59 -3.82 -22.87
C LYS A 27 7.75 -3.40 -21.98
N GLU A 28 7.92 -2.10 -21.77
CA GLU A 28 8.98 -1.54 -20.93
C GLU A 28 8.76 -1.90 -19.45
N VAL A 29 7.51 -1.90 -18.97
CA VAL A 29 7.17 -2.35 -17.61
C VAL A 29 7.45 -3.84 -17.41
N VAL A 30 7.19 -4.68 -18.41
CA VAL A 30 7.42 -6.14 -18.31
C VAL A 30 8.91 -6.47 -18.24
N ASP A 31 9.75 -5.84 -19.07
CA ASP A 31 11.21 -6.07 -19.06
C ASP A 31 11.87 -5.65 -17.74
N VAL A 32 11.42 -4.53 -17.16
CA VAL A 32 11.86 -4.08 -15.83
C VAL A 32 11.46 -5.09 -14.75
N THR A 33 10.27 -5.69 -14.83
CA THR A 33 9.86 -6.71 -13.84
C THR A 33 10.65 -8.01 -13.92
N GLU A 34 11.07 -8.44 -15.11
CA GLU A 34 11.86 -9.67 -15.28
C GLU A 34 13.31 -9.50 -14.80
N GLN A 35 13.89 -8.31 -14.99
CA GLN A 35 15.24 -8.00 -14.49
C GLN A 35 15.30 -7.93 -12.95
N ILE A 36 14.24 -7.42 -12.30
CA ILE A 36 14.14 -7.40 -10.82
C ILE A 36 14.05 -8.83 -10.23
N THR A 37 13.51 -9.81 -10.97
CA THR A 37 13.43 -11.21 -10.49
C THR A 37 14.75 -11.99 -10.54
N SER A 38 15.75 -11.54 -11.31
CA SER A 38 17.03 -12.28 -11.44
C SER A 38 18.02 -11.98 -10.31
N GLU A 39 18.03 -10.74 -9.80
CA GLU A 39 18.74 -10.41 -8.57
C GLU A 39 17.84 -10.69 -7.36
N LYS A 40 17.96 -11.90 -6.81
CA LYS A 40 17.37 -12.24 -5.51
C LYS A 40 17.96 -11.31 -4.43
N LEU A 41 17.30 -10.18 -4.18
CA LEU A 41 17.58 -9.30 -3.05
C LEU A 41 17.40 -10.10 -1.76
N GLN A 42 18.51 -10.60 -1.22
CA GLN A 42 18.51 -11.28 0.07
C GLN A 42 18.20 -10.24 1.14
N VAL A 43 17.20 -10.53 1.98
CA VAL A 43 16.88 -9.72 3.16
C VAL A 43 18.15 -9.63 4.02
N PRO A 44 18.71 -8.43 4.25
CA PRO A 44 19.96 -8.32 4.99
C PRO A 44 19.83 -8.85 6.42
N ASN A 45 20.70 -9.79 6.79
CA ASN A 45 20.72 -10.44 8.11
C ASN A 45 21.08 -9.50 9.29
N ASN A 46 21.44 -8.23 9.01
CA ASN A 46 21.86 -7.23 10.00
C ASN A 46 20.79 -6.14 10.23
N ILE A 47 19.54 -6.37 9.83
CA ILE A 47 18.45 -5.44 10.11
C ILE A 47 17.98 -5.66 11.56
N GLU A 48 18.79 -5.26 12.53
CA GLU A 48 18.33 -5.23 13.91
C GLU A 48 17.42 -3.99 14.06
N ASN A 49 16.12 -4.22 14.25
CA ASN A 49 15.06 -3.23 14.47
C ASN A 49 14.55 -2.41 13.26
N LYS A 50 14.88 -2.73 11.99
CA LYS A 50 14.11 -2.14 10.87
C LYS A 50 12.98 -3.06 10.44
N GLU A 51 11.78 -2.51 10.39
CA GLU A 51 10.62 -3.21 9.85
C GLU A 51 10.65 -3.14 8.32
N ILE A 52 10.29 -4.23 7.64
CA ILE A 52 10.28 -4.31 6.17
C ILE A 52 8.89 -4.71 5.68
N SER A 53 8.52 -4.26 4.48
CA SER A 53 7.22 -4.61 3.91
C SER A 53 7.11 -6.11 3.60
N ILE A 54 5.89 -6.65 3.60
CA ILE A 54 5.65 -8.04 3.20
C ILE A 54 6.12 -8.31 1.76
N SER A 55 6.07 -7.30 0.90
CA SER A 55 6.55 -7.32 -0.48
C SER A 55 7.95 -6.71 -0.62
N TYR A 56 8.79 -6.76 0.43
CA TYR A 56 10.11 -6.11 0.44
C TYR A 56 10.99 -6.55 -0.71
N VAL A 57 10.98 -7.84 -1.08
CA VAL A 57 11.79 -8.35 -2.20
C VAL A 57 11.41 -7.67 -3.52
N SER A 58 10.14 -7.32 -3.71
CA SER A 58 9.65 -6.70 -4.94
C SER A 58 9.69 -5.17 -4.91
N LEU A 59 9.45 -4.56 -3.73
CA LEU A 59 9.30 -3.10 -3.59
C LEU A 59 10.49 -2.41 -2.90
N GLY A 60 11.41 -3.17 -2.31
CA GLY A 60 12.53 -2.66 -1.51
C GLY A 60 12.11 -1.81 -0.31
N LYS A 61 10.84 -1.85 0.09
CA LYS A 61 10.27 -0.88 1.03
C LYS A 61 10.54 -1.27 2.49
N GLU A 62 11.43 -0.51 3.13
CA GLU A 62 11.58 -0.45 4.58
C GLU A 62 10.48 0.44 5.20
N TRP A 63 10.01 0.06 6.39
CA TRP A 63 9.09 0.84 7.20
C TRP A 63 9.85 1.52 8.34
N ASN A 64 9.74 2.84 8.39
CA ASN A 64 10.25 3.62 9.49
C ASN A 64 9.11 3.89 10.48
N ARG A 65 9.13 3.20 11.62
CA ARG A 65 8.10 3.36 12.67
C ARG A 65 8.07 4.78 13.25
N ASP A 66 9.20 5.47 13.31
CA ASP A 66 9.28 6.85 13.80
C ASP A 66 8.54 7.84 12.88
N LYS A 67 8.32 7.47 11.61
CA LYS A 67 7.54 8.27 10.66
C LYS A 67 6.06 7.92 10.65
N VAL A 68 5.65 6.83 11.30
CA VAL A 68 4.24 6.46 11.43
C VAL A 68 3.65 7.21 12.61
N ILE A 69 2.89 8.27 12.33
CA ILE A 69 2.16 9.00 13.36
C ILE A 69 0.86 8.23 13.62
N VAL A 70 0.83 7.51 14.75
CA VAL A 70 -0.42 6.91 15.25
C VAL A 70 -1.07 7.92 16.18
N ASP A 71 -2.29 8.34 15.84
CA ASP A 71 -3.09 9.20 16.70
C ASP A 71 -3.50 8.45 17.97
N ASN A 72 -3.33 9.07 19.14
CA ASN A 72 -3.61 8.44 20.42
C ASN A 72 -5.10 8.05 20.59
N VAL A 73 -6.01 8.83 20.02
CA VAL A 73 -7.44 8.53 20.05
C VAL A 73 -7.71 7.31 19.17
N PHE A 74 -7.12 7.27 17.98
CA PHE A 74 -7.21 6.10 17.10
C PHE A 74 -6.64 4.84 17.77
N ALA A 75 -5.45 4.91 18.38
CA ALA A 75 -4.84 3.79 19.08
C ALA A 75 -5.73 3.30 20.24
N TYR A 76 -6.30 4.23 21.01
CA TYR A 76 -7.20 3.90 22.11
C TYR A 76 -8.47 3.20 21.62
N VAL A 77 -9.14 3.74 20.60
CA VAL A 77 -10.36 3.15 20.03
C VAL A 77 -10.10 1.73 19.54
N VAL A 78 -9.04 1.53 18.75
CA VAL A 78 -8.66 0.21 18.25
C VAL A 78 -8.34 -0.76 19.40
N ALA A 79 -7.63 -0.31 20.43
CA ALA A 79 -7.34 -1.14 21.59
C ALA A 79 -8.62 -1.54 22.34
N VAL A 80 -9.58 -0.63 22.52
CA VAL A 80 -10.86 -0.92 23.15
C VAL A 80 -11.66 -1.93 22.33
N ASP A 81 -11.71 -1.77 21.01
CA ASP A 81 -12.44 -2.69 20.13
C ASP A 81 -11.85 -4.11 20.20
N ILE A 82 -10.52 -4.24 20.11
CA ILE A 82 -9.82 -5.53 20.23
C ILE A 82 -10.09 -6.19 21.59
N ILE A 83 -10.01 -5.41 22.68
CA ILE A 83 -10.28 -5.92 24.03
C ILE A 83 -11.72 -6.44 24.10
N ASN A 84 -12.69 -5.68 23.59
CA ASN A 84 -14.10 -6.06 23.62
C ASN A 84 -14.42 -7.29 22.75
N GLU A 85 -13.72 -7.49 21.65
CA GLU A 85 -13.86 -8.67 20.78
C GLU A 85 -13.15 -9.91 21.34
N SER A 86 -12.26 -9.76 22.33
CA SER A 86 -11.51 -10.87 22.88
C SER A 86 -12.36 -11.71 23.84
N GLU A 87 -12.40 -13.03 23.62
CA GLU A 87 -13.09 -13.97 24.51
C GLU A 87 -12.32 -14.24 25.81
N ASP A 88 -11.03 -13.91 25.85
CA ASP A 88 -10.14 -14.10 27.01
C ASP A 88 -9.78 -12.77 27.70
N LEU A 89 -10.81 -12.03 28.09
CA LEU A 89 -10.65 -10.81 28.89
C LEU A 89 -10.08 -11.12 30.28
N GLU A 90 -9.13 -10.32 30.76
CA GLU A 90 -8.69 -10.42 32.15
C GLU A 90 -9.90 -10.33 33.10
N PRO A 91 -9.95 -11.19 34.13
CA PRO A 91 -11.06 -11.22 35.07
C PRO A 91 -11.16 -9.87 35.82
N LYS A 92 -12.34 -9.26 35.78
CA LYS A 92 -12.59 -7.95 36.40
C LYS A 92 -13.07 -8.06 37.85
N SER A 93 -13.20 -9.29 38.34
CA SER A 93 -13.63 -9.58 39.71
C SER A 93 -12.95 -10.82 40.29
N ILE A 94 -12.83 -10.87 41.62
CA ILE A 94 -12.28 -12.03 42.36
C ILE A 94 -13.06 -13.32 42.05
N ASN A 95 -14.38 -13.19 41.85
CA ASN A 95 -15.23 -14.33 41.50
C ASN A 95 -14.91 -14.87 40.10
N GLU A 96 -14.68 -14.00 39.10
CA GLU A 96 -14.21 -14.42 37.77
C GLU A 96 -12.84 -15.10 37.83
N CYS A 97 -11.88 -14.53 38.58
CA CYS A 97 -10.57 -15.16 38.78
C CYS A 97 -10.71 -16.60 39.32
N ARG A 98 -11.58 -16.79 40.32
CA ARG A 98 -11.78 -18.10 40.93
C ARG A 98 -12.37 -19.13 39.96
N ARG A 99 -13.25 -18.71 39.04
CA ARG A 99 -13.87 -19.59 38.04
C ARG A 99 -12.89 -20.06 36.96
N ARG A 100 -11.82 -19.31 36.70
CA ARG A 100 -10.76 -19.67 35.74
C ARG A 100 -9.75 -20.68 36.27
N ASN A 101 -9.54 -20.71 37.60
CA ASN A 101 -8.58 -21.59 38.27
C ASN A 101 -9.22 -22.87 38.85
N GLY A 102 -10.46 -23.19 38.44
CA GLY A 102 -11.24 -24.31 38.94
C GLY A 102 -11.21 -25.53 38.04
#